data_AF-A0A2D6PSU9-F1
#
_entry.id   AF-A0A2D6PSU9-F1
#
_cell.length_a   1.000
_cell.length_b   1.000
_cell.length_c   1.000
_cell.angle_alpha   90.00
_cell.angle_beta   90.00
_cell.angle_gamma   90.00
#
_symmetry.space_group_name_H-M   'P 1'
#
loop_
_entity.id
_entity.type
_entity.pdbx_description
1 polymer ?
#
loop_
_entity_poly.entity_id
_entity_poly.type
_entity_poly.pdbx_seq_one_letter_code
_entity_poly.pdbx_strand_id
1 'polypeptide(L)'
;MKDLRRAVARDASYPRVVFFHQGTVGIGDMVFEDLWPKARAVADPERAFYCAFGRRRGSARDFLKLRTLVGLGRAMLKGNGVGRPRGGDVRTLPGVLVVLGNRVVWEHPFSGGPGDHPSFEAVADHARQAMSETPA
;
A
#
# COMPACT_ATOMS: atom_id res chain seq x y z
N MET A 1 -2.65 -5.90 4.44
CA MET A 1 -3.28 -6.74 3.38
C MET A 1 -4.56 -7.43 3.86
N LYS A 2 -4.58 -8.08 5.04
CA LYS A 2 -5.80 -8.71 5.60
C LYS A 2 -7.00 -7.75 5.68
N ASP A 3 -6.79 -6.52 6.16
CA ASP A 3 -7.88 -5.54 6.31
C ASP A 3 -8.42 -5.05 4.95
N LEU A 4 -7.54 -4.74 3.99
CA LEU A 4 -7.95 -4.41 2.62
C LEU A 4 -8.70 -5.56 1.94
N ARG A 5 -8.21 -6.80 2.10
CA ARG A 5 -8.91 -8.00 1.60
C ARG A 5 -10.30 -8.14 2.20
N ARG A 6 -10.46 -7.86 3.48
CA ARG A 6 -11.76 -7.88 4.16
C ARG A 6 -12.68 -6.77 3.65
N ALA A 7 -12.16 -5.56 3.43
CA ALA A 7 -12.93 -4.44 2.87
C ALA A 7 -13.45 -4.80 1.45
N VAL A 8 -12.58 -5.31 0.57
CA VAL A 8 -12.96 -5.79 -0.77
C VAL A 8 -14.00 -6.90 -0.71
N ALA A 9 -13.86 -7.85 0.22
CA ALA A 9 -14.80 -8.97 0.33
C ALA A 9 -16.18 -8.55 0.86
N ARG A 10 -16.28 -7.44 1.59
CA ARG A 10 -17.54 -6.93 2.17
C ARG A 10 -18.32 -6.04 1.20
N ASP A 11 -17.66 -5.55 0.16
CA ASP A 11 -18.22 -4.56 -0.76
C ASP A 11 -17.96 -4.98 -2.20
N ALA A 12 -19.00 -5.48 -2.87
CA ALA A 12 -18.91 -5.90 -4.26
C ALA A 12 -18.64 -4.73 -5.24
N SER A 13 -18.88 -3.49 -4.80
CA SER A 13 -18.59 -2.27 -5.58
C SER A 13 -17.21 -1.70 -5.29
N TYR A 14 -16.41 -2.35 -4.45
CA TYR A 14 -15.09 -1.86 -4.08
C TYR A 14 -14.20 -1.69 -5.33
N PRO A 15 -13.47 -0.58 -5.46
CA PRO A 15 -12.58 -0.34 -6.60
C PRO A 15 -11.58 -1.47 -6.84
N ARG A 16 -11.22 -1.72 -8.09
CA ARG A 16 -10.22 -2.74 -8.41
C ARG A 16 -8.88 -2.39 -7.73
N VAL A 17 -8.38 -3.31 -6.91
CA VAL A 17 -7.10 -3.16 -6.20
C VAL A 17 -5.95 -3.69 -7.07
N VAL A 18 -4.91 -2.87 -7.24
CA VAL A 18 -3.64 -3.27 -7.87
C VAL A 18 -2.50 -2.90 -6.92
N PHE A 19 -1.64 -3.86 -6.62
CA PHE A 19 -0.45 -3.66 -5.82
C PHE A 19 0.76 -3.37 -6.71
N PHE A 20 1.64 -2.50 -6.24
CA PHE A 20 2.98 -2.32 -6.80
C PHE A 20 4.01 -2.72 -5.74
N HIS A 21 5.04 -3.44 -6.14
CA HIS A 21 6.10 -3.87 -5.22
C HIS A 21 7.48 -3.86 -5.89
N GLN A 22 8.53 -3.66 -5.09
CA GLN A 22 9.91 -3.57 -5.57
C GLN A 22 10.60 -4.94 -5.76
N GLY A 23 9.93 -6.04 -5.41
CA GLY A 23 10.41 -7.39 -5.70
C GLY A 23 10.24 -7.74 -7.19
N THR A 24 10.89 -8.84 -7.61
CA THR A 24 10.61 -9.47 -8.92
C THR A 24 9.24 -10.13 -8.94
N VAL A 25 8.75 -10.51 -10.13
CA VAL A 25 7.48 -11.25 -10.30
C VAL A 25 7.45 -12.50 -9.41
N GLY A 26 8.51 -13.33 -9.45
CA GLY A 26 8.56 -14.54 -8.62
C GLY A 26 8.53 -14.27 -7.12
N ILE A 27 9.12 -13.16 -6.63
CA ILE A 27 8.98 -12.76 -5.23
C ILE A 27 7.56 -12.28 -4.92
N GLY A 28 6.94 -11.56 -5.85
CA GLY A 28 5.53 -11.18 -5.77
C GLY A 28 4.64 -12.40 -5.63
N ASP A 29 4.75 -13.36 -6.55
CA ASP A 29 3.94 -14.58 -6.57
C ASP A 29 4.05 -15.34 -5.25
N MET A 30 5.27 -15.57 -4.75
CA MET A 30 5.48 -16.23 -3.45
C MET A 30 4.79 -15.50 -2.29
N VAL A 31 4.75 -14.17 -2.29
CA VAL A 31 4.14 -13.38 -1.20
C VAL A 31 2.61 -13.34 -1.33
N PHE A 32 2.10 -13.17 -2.56
CA PHE A 32 0.67 -13.03 -2.80
C PHE A 32 -0.07 -14.37 -2.76
N GLU A 33 0.57 -15.49 -3.11
CA GLU A 33 -0.02 -16.83 -2.98
C GLU A 33 -0.49 -17.09 -1.54
N ASP A 34 0.33 -16.74 -0.54
CA ASP A 34 -0.03 -16.95 0.86
C ASP A 34 -1.03 -15.89 1.39
N LEU A 35 -0.84 -14.62 1.01
CA LEU A 35 -1.58 -13.52 1.63
C LEU A 35 -2.91 -13.22 0.92
N TRP A 36 -2.92 -13.26 -0.40
CA TRP A 36 -4.07 -12.96 -1.24
C TRP A 36 -3.88 -13.46 -2.69
N PRO A 37 -4.16 -14.75 -2.98
CA PRO A 37 -3.88 -15.35 -4.29
C PRO A 37 -4.55 -14.64 -5.47
N LYS A 38 -5.70 -14.01 -5.24
CA LYS A 38 -6.46 -13.26 -6.25
C LYS A 38 -6.03 -11.80 -6.42
N ALA A 39 -5.01 -11.35 -5.68
CA ALA A 39 -4.50 -9.99 -5.79
C ALA A 39 -3.84 -9.77 -7.15
N ARG A 40 -4.02 -8.58 -7.72
CA ARG A 40 -3.28 -8.15 -8.90
C ARG A 40 -2.06 -7.38 -8.42
N ALA A 41 -0.88 -7.80 -8.85
CA ALA A 41 0.37 -7.17 -8.45
C ALA A 41 1.25 -6.88 -9.67
N VAL A 42 1.96 -5.76 -9.62
CA VAL A 42 2.94 -5.33 -10.60
C VAL A 42 4.31 -5.29 -9.92
N ALA A 43 5.25 -6.04 -10.46
CA ALA A 43 6.65 -5.96 -10.08
C ALA A 43 7.25 -4.67 -10.67
N ASP A 44 7.76 -3.81 -9.82
CA ASP A 44 8.44 -2.56 -10.16
C ASP A 44 9.83 -2.51 -9.50
N PRO A 45 10.75 -3.41 -9.89
CA PRO A 45 12.07 -3.51 -9.26
C PRO A 45 12.93 -2.26 -9.49
N GLU A 46 12.75 -1.58 -10.62
CA GLU A 46 13.44 -0.33 -10.95
C GLU A 46 12.82 0.90 -10.27
N ARG A 47 11.62 0.73 -9.68
CA ARG A 47 10.86 1.76 -8.96
C ARG A 47 10.34 2.87 -9.86
N ALA A 48 10.09 2.56 -11.14
CA ALA A 48 9.59 3.51 -12.13
C ALA A 48 8.26 4.11 -11.70
N PHE A 49 7.34 3.30 -11.16
CA PHE A 49 6.04 3.80 -10.67
C PHE A 49 6.19 4.59 -9.39
N TYR A 50 7.02 4.12 -8.44
CA TYR A 50 7.28 4.89 -7.22
C TYR A 50 7.85 6.27 -7.54
N CYS A 51 8.80 6.35 -8.49
CA CYS A 51 9.34 7.62 -8.96
C CYS A 51 8.29 8.48 -9.69
N ALA A 52 7.49 7.89 -10.58
CA ALA A 52 6.46 8.60 -11.34
C ALA A 52 5.38 9.22 -10.43
N PHE A 53 5.01 8.55 -9.34
CA PHE A 53 4.09 9.06 -8.33
C PHE A 53 4.76 9.93 -7.25
N GLY A 54 5.98 10.41 -7.49
CA GLY A 54 6.69 11.32 -6.57
C GLY A 54 6.99 10.70 -5.20
N ARG A 55 7.01 9.36 -5.08
CA ARG A 55 7.26 8.67 -3.80
C ARG A 55 8.72 8.86 -3.41
N ARG A 56 8.95 9.85 -2.55
CA ARG A 56 10.27 10.16 -2.01
C ARG A 56 10.77 9.00 -1.14
N ARG A 57 12.08 8.75 -1.17
CA ARG A 57 12.76 8.03 -0.09
C ARG A 57 12.50 8.76 1.22
N GLY A 58 11.98 8.07 2.23
CA GLY A 58 11.91 8.60 3.58
C GLY A 58 13.32 8.89 4.08
N SER A 59 13.46 9.97 4.86
CA SER A 59 14.73 10.32 5.49
C SER A 59 15.05 9.35 6.63
N ALA A 60 16.32 9.24 7.02
CA ALA A 60 16.71 8.41 8.17
C ALA A 60 15.93 8.75 9.46
N ARG A 61 15.44 9.99 9.60
CA ARG A 61 14.61 10.46 10.73
C ARG A 61 13.18 9.90 10.70
N ASP A 62 12.62 9.68 9.51
CA ASP A 62 11.28 9.08 9.34
C ASP A 62 11.28 7.61 9.77
N PHE A 63 12.39 6.90 9.50
CA PHE A 63 12.61 5.53 9.95
C PHE A 63 13.07 5.43 11.41
N LEU A 64 13.70 6.48 11.96
CA LEU A 64 14.06 6.51 13.37
C LEU A 64 12.80 6.58 14.25
N LYS A 65 11.80 7.40 13.90
CA LYS A 65 10.49 7.43 14.58
C LYS A 65 9.83 6.04 14.64
N LEU A 66 10.00 5.23 13.60
CA LEU A 66 9.50 3.86 13.50
C LEU A 66 10.24 2.87 14.40
N ARG A 67 11.56 3.01 14.54
CA ARG A 67 12.37 2.15 15.44
C ARG A 67 12.08 2.43 16.91
N THR A 68 11.72 3.66 17.27
CA THR A 68 11.63 4.04 18.69
C THR A 68 10.24 3.86 19.29
N LEU A 69 9.13 4.02 18.55
CA LEU A 69 7.82 4.15 19.21
C LEU A 69 6.66 3.45 18.47
N VAL A 70 5.93 2.63 19.23
CA VAL A 70 4.58 2.07 18.98
C VAL A 70 4.46 0.83 18.07
N GLY A 71 5.21 0.72 16.97
CA GLY A 71 5.08 -0.41 16.03
C GLY A 71 5.65 -1.75 16.54
N LEU A 72 6.79 -1.70 17.24
CA LEU A 72 7.53 -2.89 17.70
C LEU A 72 6.74 -3.69 18.75
N GLY A 73 6.09 -3.02 19.70
CA GLY A 73 5.28 -3.69 20.73
C GLY A 73 4.03 -4.36 20.16
N ARG A 74 3.29 -3.69 19.27
CA ARG A 74 2.07 -4.27 18.64
C ARG A 74 2.37 -5.36 17.62
N ALA A 75 3.47 -5.27 16.88
CA ALA A 75 3.88 -6.31 15.92
C ALA A 75 4.32 -7.59 16.65
N MET A 76 5.06 -7.46 17.77
CA MET A 76 5.43 -8.59 18.63
C MET A 76 4.21 -9.21 19.32
N LEU A 77 3.26 -8.41 19.82
CA LEU A 77 2.01 -8.93 20.42
C LEU A 77 1.11 -9.65 19.41
N LYS A 78 1.18 -9.32 18.12
CA LYS A 78 0.36 -9.95 17.05
C LYS A 78 1.07 -11.12 16.34
N GLY A 79 2.23 -11.56 16.82
CA GLY A 79 2.96 -12.70 16.25
C GLY A 79 3.53 -12.45 14.85
N ASN A 80 3.58 -11.20 14.38
CA ASN A 80 4.18 -10.86 13.09
C ASN A 80 5.65 -10.51 13.33
N GLY A 81 6.54 -11.49 13.12
CA GLY A 81 7.98 -11.25 13.18
C GLY A 81 8.42 -10.16 12.20
N VAL A 82 9.47 -9.42 12.56
CA VAL A 82 10.13 -8.48 11.66
C VAL A 82 10.78 -9.30 10.53
N GLY A 83 10.08 -9.48 9.42
CA GLY A 83 10.58 -10.18 8.26
C GLY A 83 11.87 -9.54 7.74
N ARG A 84 12.85 -10.36 7.33
CA ARG A 84 14.03 -9.86 6.62
C ARG A 84 13.59 -9.22 5.29
N PRO A 85 14.14 -8.06 4.89
CA PRO A 85 13.85 -7.47 3.59
C PRO A 85 14.19 -8.46 2.48
N ARG A 86 13.21 -8.87 1.68
CA ARG A 86 13.40 -9.79 0.54
C ARG A 86 13.63 -9.03 -0.78
N GLY A 87 14.39 -7.93 -0.71
CA GLY A 87 14.65 -7.01 -1.83
C GLY A 87 13.90 -5.67 -1.74
N GLY A 88 14.30 -4.72 -2.57
CA GLY A 88 13.76 -3.36 -2.60
C GLY A 88 14.42 -2.38 -1.61
N ASP A 89 14.25 -1.09 -1.88
CA ASP A 89 14.64 0.00 -1.00
C ASP A 89 13.59 0.15 0.11
N VAL A 90 13.91 -0.40 1.28
CA VAL A 90 13.08 -0.31 2.50
C VAL A 90 12.79 1.13 2.93
N ARG A 91 13.50 2.11 2.35
CA ARG A 91 13.29 3.53 2.64
C ARG A 91 12.21 4.19 1.78
N THR A 92 11.76 3.55 0.72
CA THR A 92 10.64 4.08 -0.08
C THR A 92 9.36 3.98 0.74
N LEU A 93 8.69 5.12 0.95
CA LEU A 93 7.43 5.13 1.69
C LEU A 93 6.33 4.40 0.91
N PRO A 94 5.44 3.65 1.59
CA PRO A 94 4.28 3.05 0.96
C PRO A 94 3.33 4.14 0.43
N GLY A 95 2.43 3.72 -0.46
CA GLY A 95 1.47 4.57 -1.14
C GLY A 95 0.12 3.87 -1.28
N VAL A 96 -0.97 4.64 -1.19
CA VAL A 96 -2.33 4.25 -1.58
C VAL A 96 -2.88 5.43 -2.36
N LEU A 97 -3.30 5.14 -3.59
CA LEU A 97 -3.80 6.08 -4.57
C LEU A 97 -5.14 5.56 -5.06
N VAL A 98 -6.09 6.45 -5.28
CA VAL A 98 -7.30 6.16 -6.06
C VAL A 98 -7.12 6.79 -7.42
N VAL A 99 -7.24 5.97 -8.46
CA VAL A 99 -7.07 6.36 -9.86
C VAL A 99 -8.40 6.18 -10.58
N LEU A 100 -8.85 7.22 -11.28
CA LEU A 100 -10.02 7.19 -12.15
C LEU A 100 -9.57 7.60 -13.56
N GLY A 101 -9.68 6.68 -14.52
CA GLY A 101 -9.14 6.86 -15.86
C GLY A 101 -7.63 7.11 -15.83
N ASN A 102 -7.19 8.29 -16.28
CA ASN A 102 -5.79 8.72 -16.29
C ASN A 102 -5.44 9.72 -15.17
N ARG A 103 -6.27 9.85 -14.14
CA ARG A 103 -6.09 10.84 -13.07
C ARG A 103 -6.02 10.17 -11.71
N VAL A 104 -5.10 10.64 -10.87
CA VAL A 104 -5.16 10.39 -9.43
C VAL A 104 -6.22 11.34 -8.86
N VAL A 105 -7.28 10.78 -8.30
CA VAL A 105 -8.39 11.55 -7.72
C VAL A 105 -8.30 11.65 -6.20
N TRP A 106 -7.52 10.77 -5.57
CA TRP A 106 -7.22 10.83 -4.15
C TRP A 106 -5.91 10.10 -3.83
N GLU A 107 -5.23 10.57 -2.79
CA GLU A 107 -4.00 9.99 -2.29
C GLU A 107 -3.99 10.02 -0.75
N HIS A 108 -3.60 8.92 -0.11
CA HIS A 108 -3.35 8.94 1.34
C HIS A 108 -2.02 9.65 1.64
N PRO A 109 -2.00 10.68 2.51
CA PRO A 109 -0.76 11.32 2.91
C PRO A 109 -0.01 10.46 3.93
N PHE A 110 1.03 9.74 3.50
CA PHE A 110 1.88 8.87 4.36
C PHE A 110 2.84 9.67 5.27
N SER A 111 2.31 10.65 5.99
CA SER A 111 3.06 11.56 6.86
C SER A 111 3.40 10.94 8.22
N GLY A 112 2.66 9.92 8.65
CA GLY A 112 2.90 9.17 9.89
C GLY A 112 3.94 8.04 9.80
N GLY A 113 4.52 7.81 8.62
CA GLY A 113 5.51 6.76 8.36
C GLY A 113 4.94 5.47 7.76
N PRO A 114 5.72 4.38 7.66
CA PRO A 114 5.33 3.19 6.89
C PRO A 114 4.11 2.40 7.41
N GLY A 115 3.71 2.63 8.67
CA GLY A 115 2.52 2.02 9.27
C GLY A 115 1.25 2.87 9.16
N ASP A 116 1.36 4.08 8.61
CA ASP A 116 0.26 5.01 8.37
C ASP A 116 -0.53 4.54 7.15
N HIS A 117 -1.61 3.80 7.39
CA HIS A 117 -2.51 3.33 6.34
C HIS A 117 -3.88 4.00 6.49
N PRO A 118 -4.57 4.31 5.38
CA PRO A 118 -5.93 4.80 5.45
C PRO A 118 -6.87 3.70 6.00
N SER A 119 -8.06 4.11 6.44
CA SER A 119 -9.17 3.18 6.52
C SER A 119 -9.50 2.70 5.10
N PHE A 120 -9.34 1.40 4.84
CA PHE A 120 -9.65 0.84 3.53
C PHE A 120 -11.14 0.92 3.19
N GLU A 121 -12.02 1.05 4.18
CA GLU A 121 -13.44 1.32 3.94
C GLU A 121 -13.63 2.75 3.37
N ALA A 122 -12.95 3.74 3.96
CA ALA A 122 -12.99 5.13 3.48
C ALA A 122 -12.37 5.31 2.08
N VAL A 123 -11.42 4.46 1.68
CA VAL A 123 -10.86 4.47 0.31
C VAL A 123 -11.94 4.24 -0.76
N ALA A 124 -12.92 3.38 -0.49
CA ALA A 124 -14.03 3.15 -1.41
C ALA A 124 -14.90 4.39 -1.56
N ASP A 125 -15.12 5.12 -0.47
CA ASP A 125 -15.93 6.35 -0.48
C ASP A 125 -15.26 7.46 -1.29
N HIS A 126 -13.93 7.61 -1.18
CA HIS A 126 -13.18 8.54 -2.03
C HIS A 126 -13.31 8.22 -3.52
N ALA A 127 -13.31 6.93 -3.89
CA ALA A 127 -13.51 6.53 -5.28
C ALA A 127 -14.94 6.85 -5.77
N ARG A 128 -15.96 6.57 -4.95
CA ARG A 128 -17.35 6.89 -5.29
C ARG A 128 -17.58 8.39 -5.45
N GLN A 129 -17.04 9.18 -4.52
CA GLN A 129 -17.14 10.63 -4.57
C GLN A 129 -16.53 11.17 -5.88
N ALA A 130 -15.31 10.73 -6.22
CA ALA A 130 -14.66 11.14 -7.47
C ALA A 130 -15.45 10.72 -8.73
N MET A 131 -16.09 9.55 -8.71
CA MET A 131 -16.98 9.11 -9.80
C MET A 131 -18.24 9.97 -9.92
N SER A 132 -18.79 10.47 -8.81
CA SER A 132 -19.99 11.34 -8.81
C SER A 132 -19.69 12.77 -9.26
N GLU A 133 -18.47 13.25 -9.05
CA GLU A 133 -18.02 14.59 -9.41
C GLU A 133 -17.55 14.70 -10.88
N THR A 134 -17.41 13.58 -11.58
CA THR A 134 -17.02 13.54 -12.99
C THR A 134 -18.26 13.25 -13.85
N PRO A 135 -18.93 14.27 -14.42
CA PRO A 135 -20.00 14.04 -15.40
C PRO A 135 -19.43 13.33 -16.64
N ALA A 136 -20.21 12.39 -17.18
CA ALA A 136 -19.88 11.54 -18.31
C ALA A 136 -19.59 12.32 -19.61
#